data_AF-A0A8X7WX49-F1
#
_entry.id   AF-A0A8X7WX49-F1
#
_cell.length_a   1.000
_cell.length_b   1.000
_cell.length_c   1.000
_cell.angle_alpha   90.00
_cell.angle_beta   90.00
_cell.angle_gamma   90.00
#
_symmetry.space_group_name_H-M   'P 1'
#
loop_
_entity.id
_entity.type
_entity.pdbx_description
1 polymer ?
#
loop_
_entity_poly.entity_id
_entity_poly.type
_entity_poly.pdbx_seq_one_letter_code
_entity_poly.pdbx_strand_id
1 'polypeptide(L)'
;MDPTVSLTLQSPELISLKRPAELFVLIEAAKHNHTIEAQQDESTQTVAVSANITVLQKYKYLANKVISLNPENQPWPSESAPHEMQKYQEEVRQGDFTGNPLQFWGAQDVDRYRPVDRKMPKKLLLVDVDCGVDDAQALMMALAKSDVEILGITCVHGNTSLDNICRNVLRVLKMGNRLEEPLTASFFHGKDGLGDAPDPDAPGLELLQKEGAVEAMIRIATENEGQVCLVATAPLTNLALAVKLDPTFPSRLSGLCIMGGNMEGELLDRLLYKFDMSDVVLLDFKAITDSILLRFPFKARGNTTVCGEFNFAADPEAAYIVLNEYLCPTQIATWEFVCYNKLSWEFCEEWMDQDTEKARFMRRIFAYTMQAAKSSRCEKEAVSGPGFMSCDSYAMAAAVDDTFVTESQKCAVSVELTGTMTRGMMVVDNIGLLKKDHKVSLMKKCDLEKFKKLMMDALK
;
A
#
# COMPACT_ATOMS: atom_id res chain seq x y z
N MET A 1 19.55 40.15 9.26
CA MET A 1 18.15 39.89 8.91
C MET A 1 18.18 39.04 7.64
N ASP A 2 17.73 37.80 7.74
CA ASP A 2 17.61 36.89 6.60
C ASP A 2 16.23 37.13 5.95
N PRO A 3 16.12 37.37 4.63
CA PRO A 3 14.85 37.68 3.97
C PRO A 3 14.08 36.44 3.48
N THR A 4 14.35 35.25 4.03
CA THR A 4 13.63 34.01 3.70
C THR A 4 12.34 33.85 4.51
N VAL A 5 11.23 34.40 4.00
CA VAL A 5 9.88 34.14 4.56
C VAL A 5 9.40 32.76 4.11
N SER A 6 9.64 31.72 4.92
CA SER A 6 8.98 30.43 4.73
C SER A 6 7.51 30.51 5.19
N LEU A 7 6.60 30.04 4.34
CA LEU A 7 5.17 30.01 4.60
C LEU A 7 4.71 28.57 4.85
N THR A 8 4.61 28.19 6.12
CA THR A 8 4.01 26.92 6.55
C THR A 8 2.63 27.21 7.15
N LEU A 9 1.55 26.71 6.52
CA LEU A 9 0.19 26.83 7.03
C LEU A 9 -0.56 25.50 6.90
N GLN A 10 -1.28 25.15 7.98
CA GLN A 10 -1.94 23.86 8.16
C GLN A 10 -3.47 23.99 8.04
N SER A 11 -3.99 23.98 6.80
CA SER A 11 -5.39 23.63 6.53
C SER A 11 -5.56 23.17 5.07
N PRO A 12 -6.15 21.99 4.78
CA PRO A 12 -6.34 21.50 3.41
C PRO A 12 -7.36 22.28 2.58
N GLU A 13 -8.31 22.96 3.21
CA GLU A 13 -9.55 23.44 2.57
C GLU A 13 -9.40 24.73 1.72
N LEU A 14 -8.22 25.37 1.76
CA LEU A 14 -7.96 26.66 1.08
C LEU A 14 -7.02 26.55 -0.14
N ILE A 15 -6.68 25.33 -0.58
CA ILE A 15 -5.68 25.09 -1.64
C ILE A 15 -6.11 25.67 -3.01
N SER A 16 -7.41 25.75 -3.30
CA SER A 16 -7.92 26.20 -4.61
C SER A 16 -7.75 27.71 -4.86
N LEU A 17 -7.86 28.55 -3.82
CA LEU A 17 -7.65 30.00 -3.89
C LEU A 17 -6.17 30.40 -3.76
N LYS A 18 -5.34 29.50 -3.22
CA LYS A 18 -3.93 29.74 -2.91
C LYS A 18 -3.10 30.08 -4.15
N ARG A 19 -3.10 29.21 -5.18
CA ARG A 19 -2.30 29.41 -6.41
C ARG A 19 -2.66 30.71 -7.16
N PRO A 20 -3.95 31.05 -7.40
CA PRO A 20 -4.31 32.31 -8.05
C PRO A 20 -3.85 33.55 -7.27
N ALA A 21 -4.00 33.55 -5.93
CA ALA A 21 -3.56 34.66 -5.09
C ALA A 21 -2.04 34.82 -5.07
N GLU A 22 -1.30 33.71 -4.91
CA GLU A 22 0.17 33.70 -4.97
C GLU A 22 0.67 34.20 -6.34
N LEU A 23 0.09 33.73 -7.44
CA LEU A 23 0.45 34.14 -8.79
C LEU A 23 0.15 35.63 -9.04
N PHE A 24 -0.99 36.15 -8.57
CA PHE A 24 -1.33 37.57 -8.67
C PHE A 24 -0.32 38.46 -7.93
N VAL A 25 0.05 38.08 -6.70
CA VAL A 25 1.04 38.82 -5.90
C VAL A 25 2.43 38.77 -6.54
N LEU A 26 2.84 37.64 -7.12
CA LEU A 26 4.10 37.51 -7.85
C LEU A 26 4.12 38.38 -9.12
N ILE A 27 3.03 38.39 -9.89
CA ILE A 27 2.92 39.20 -11.13
C ILE A 27 3.00 40.70 -10.83
N GLU A 28 2.27 41.20 -9.82
CA GLU A 28 2.31 42.64 -9.48
C GLU A 28 3.56 43.06 -8.69
N ALA A 29 4.21 42.13 -7.96
CA ALA A 29 5.55 42.39 -7.43
C ALA A 29 6.58 42.53 -8.56
N ALA A 30 6.50 41.70 -9.61
CA ALA A 30 7.41 41.74 -10.76
C ALA A 30 7.23 42.98 -11.64
N LYS A 31 6.00 43.50 -11.78
CA LYS A 31 5.71 44.71 -12.58
C LYS A 31 6.20 46.02 -11.96
N HIS A 32 6.52 46.05 -10.66
CA HIS A 32 6.74 47.30 -9.91
C HIS A 32 8.09 47.39 -9.19
N ASN A 33 8.99 46.43 -9.38
CA ASN A 33 10.36 46.48 -8.85
C ASN A 33 11.40 46.14 -9.94
N HIS A 34 12.39 47.01 -10.14
CA HIS A 34 13.40 46.85 -11.21
C HIS A 34 14.56 45.90 -10.87
N THR A 35 14.60 45.32 -9.67
CA THR A 35 15.61 44.34 -9.25
C THR A 35 14.93 43.13 -8.63
N ILE A 36 14.75 42.08 -9.44
CA ILE A 36 14.46 40.72 -8.99
C ILE A 36 15.50 39.84 -9.66
N GLU A 37 16.38 39.22 -8.87
CA GLU A 37 17.16 38.07 -9.32
C GLU A 37 16.29 36.82 -9.13
N ALA A 38 15.73 36.30 -10.22
CA ALA A 38 15.05 35.04 -10.23
C ALA A 38 16.08 33.92 -10.40
N GLN A 39 16.34 33.15 -9.34
CA GLN A 39 17.00 31.85 -9.49
C GLN A 39 15.95 30.80 -9.82
N GLN A 40 16.10 30.20 -10.99
CA GLN A 40 15.22 29.16 -11.52
C GLN A 40 15.86 27.80 -11.25
N ASP A 41 15.34 27.10 -10.24
CA ASP A 41 15.72 25.71 -9.98
C ASP A 41 14.87 24.78 -10.85
N GLU A 42 15.50 24.22 -11.89
CA GLU A 42 14.85 23.33 -12.85
C GLU A 42 14.36 22.01 -12.22
N SER A 43 14.80 21.67 -11.00
CA SER A 43 14.39 20.45 -10.30
C SER A 43 13.05 20.56 -9.54
N THR A 44 12.55 21.78 -9.29
CA THR A 44 11.40 22.00 -8.39
C THR A 44 10.23 22.79 -8.98
N GLN A 45 10.39 23.43 -10.16
CA GLN A 45 9.42 24.41 -10.72
C GLN A 45 9.05 25.58 -9.78
N THR A 46 9.75 25.76 -8.66
CA THR A 46 9.52 26.88 -7.74
C THR A 46 10.47 28.04 -8.03
N VAL A 47 9.90 29.22 -8.28
CA VAL A 47 10.66 30.47 -8.46
C VAL A 47 10.70 31.20 -7.12
N ALA A 48 11.89 31.29 -6.52
CA ALA A 48 12.10 32.11 -5.33
C ALA A 48 12.21 33.59 -5.74
N VAL A 49 11.39 34.45 -5.15
CA VAL A 49 11.40 35.90 -5.40
C VAL A 49 11.64 36.64 -4.09
N SER A 50 12.74 37.37 -3.98
CA SER A 50 12.95 38.28 -2.85
C SER A 50 12.19 39.59 -3.10
N ALA A 51 11.36 39.98 -2.14
CA ALA A 51 10.55 41.20 -2.21
C ALA A 51 10.62 41.94 -0.86
N ASN A 52 10.59 43.27 -0.91
CA ASN A 52 10.70 44.10 0.28
C ASN A 52 9.50 43.86 1.21
N ILE A 53 9.73 43.69 2.51
CA ILE A 53 8.73 43.20 3.50
C ILE A 53 7.45 44.05 3.49
N THR A 54 7.60 45.37 3.34
CA THR A 54 6.48 46.32 3.28
C THR A 54 5.55 46.07 2.09
N VAL A 55 6.07 45.54 0.97
CA VAL A 55 5.29 45.22 -0.23
C VAL A 55 4.49 43.92 -0.02
N LEU A 56 5.10 42.90 0.59
CA LEU A 56 4.43 41.65 0.97
C LEU A 56 3.30 41.88 1.99
N GLN A 57 3.49 42.80 2.94
CA GLN A 57 2.45 43.19 3.90
C GLN A 57 1.25 43.85 3.22
N LYS A 58 1.49 44.76 2.27
CA LYS A 58 0.44 45.42 1.46
C LYS A 58 -0.42 44.42 0.69
N TYR A 59 0.20 43.46 0.01
CA TYR A 59 -0.52 42.45 -0.75
C TYR A 59 -1.23 41.40 0.12
N LYS A 60 -0.67 41.05 1.30
CA LYS A 60 -1.38 40.22 2.29
C LYS A 60 -2.63 40.91 2.84
N TYR A 61 -2.61 42.22 3.08
CA TYR A 61 -3.80 42.99 3.45
C TYR A 61 -4.88 42.93 2.36
N LEU A 62 -4.49 43.12 1.09
CA LEU A 62 -5.41 43.04 -0.04
C LEU A 62 -6.09 41.65 -0.11
N ALA A 63 -5.31 40.57 -0.05
CA ALA A 63 -5.81 39.19 -0.08
C ALA A 63 -6.81 38.90 1.07
N ASN A 64 -6.48 39.34 2.30
CA ASN A 64 -7.38 39.20 3.45
C ASN A 64 -8.71 39.95 3.26
N LYS A 65 -8.68 41.13 2.62
CA LYS A 65 -9.92 41.87 2.29
C LYS A 65 -10.78 41.12 1.29
N VAL A 66 -10.20 40.56 0.21
CA VAL A 66 -10.94 39.75 -0.78
C VAL A 66 -11.66 38.58 -0.10
N ILE A 67 -10.97 37.87 0.79
CA ILE A 67 -11.53 36.74 1.55
C ILE A 67 -12.67 37.20 2.47
N SER A 68 -12.51 38.33 3.16
CA SER A 68 -13.55 38.86 4.07
C SER A 68 -14.84 39.30 3.37
N LEU A 69 -14.76 39.67 2.08
CA LEU A 69 -15.89 40.12 1.28
C LEU A 69 -16.65 38.97 0.59
N ASN A 70 -16.05 37.77 0.56
CA ASN A 70 -16.68 36.58 -0.01
C ASN A 70 -16.34 35.33 0.81
N PRO A 71 -16.84 35.24 2.06
CA PRO A 71 -16.50 34.15 2.98
C PRO A 71 -17.04 32.78 2.54
N GLU A 72 -18.05 32.74 1.67
CA GLU A 72 -18.64 31.50 1.13
C GLU A 72 -18.05 31.07 -0.22
N ASN A 73 -17.03 31.78 -0.73
CA ASN A 73 -16.31 31.45 -1.96
C ASN A 73 -17.20 31.32 -3.22
N GLN A 74 -18.25 32.15 -3.31
CA GLN A 74 -19.16 32.22 -4.47
C GLN A 74 -18.46 32.87 -5.68
N PRO A 75 -18.81 32.56 -6.94
CA PRO A 75 -18.30 33.31 -8.09
C PRO A 75 -18.70 34.78 -8.02
N TRP A 76 -17.73 35.70 -8.04
CA TRP A 76 -18.02 37.14 -8.03
C TRP A 76 -18.76 37.54 -9.33
N PRO A 77 -19.82 38.37 -9.27
CA PRO A 77 -20.43 38.95 -10.46
C PRO A 77 -19.40 39.73 -11.28
N SER A 78 -19.37 39.50 -12.60
CA SER A 78 -18.29 39.97 -13.49
C SER A 78 -18.11 41.49 -13.54
N GLU A 79 -19.12 42.25 -13.13
CA GLU A 79 -19.14 43.71 -13.18
C GLU A 79 -18.79 44.40 -11.85
N SER A 80 -18.86 43.70 -10.70
CA SER A 80 -18.63 44.31 -9.38
C SER A 80 -17.21 44.14 -8.84
N ALA A 81 -16.56 42.99 -9.08
CA ALA A 81 -15.23 42.70 -8.55
C ALA A 81 -14.13 43.74 -8.92
N PRO A 82 -14.05 44.26 -10.16
CA PRO A 82 -12.97 45.19 -10.53
C PRO A 82 -13.05 46.53 -9.78
N HIS A 83 -14.27 47.00 -9.51
CA HIS A 83 -14.51 48.36 -8.99
C HIS A 83 -14.26 48.45 -7.47
N GLU A 84 -14.52 47.39 -6.72
CA GLU A 84 -14.08 47.29 -5.32
C GLU A 84 -12.58 47.06 -5.21
N MET A 85 -11.99 46.23 -6.07
CA MET A 85 -10.54 45.94 -6.02
C MET A 85 -9.71 47.21 -6.27
N GLN A 86 -10.12 48.07 -7.19
CA GLN A 86 -9.47 49.36 -7.44
C GLN A 86 -9.47 50.28 -6.21
N LYS A 87 -10.55 50.28 -5.41
CA LYS A 87 -10.62 51.07 -4.18
C LYS A 87 -9.56 50.64 -3.16
N TYR A 88 -9.43 49.34 -2.92
CA TYR A 88 -8.45 48.81 -1.97
C TYR A 88 -7.01 48.91 -2.48
N GLN A 89 -6.79 48.84 -3.79
CA GLN A 89 -5.50 49.14 -4.41
C GLN A 89 -5.09 50.61 -4.19
N GLU A 90 -6.03 51.54 -4.22
CA GLU A 90 -5.78 52.96 -3.99
C GLU A 90 -5.57 53.28 -2.49
N GLU A 91 -6.31 52.65 -1.57
CA GLU A 91 -6.00 52.68 -0.12
C GLU A 91 -4.55 52.21 0.15
N VAL A 92 -4.13 51.13 -0.53
CA VAL A 92 -2.77 50.58 -0.44
C VAL A 92 -1.70 51.51 -1.02
N ARG A 93 -2.07 52.32 -2.02
CA ARG A 93 -1.23 53.32 -2.68
C ARG A 93 -1.02 54.56 -1.80
N GLN A 94 -2.09 55.03 -1.16
CA GLN A 94 -2.10 56.23 -0.32
C GLN A 94 -1.46 56.01 1.06
N GLY A 95 -1.37 54.75 1.51
CA GLY A 95 -0.56 54.37 2.67
C GLY A 95 -1.26 54.50 4.03
N ASP A 96 -2.59 54.73 4.03
CA ASP A 96 -3.39 54.99 5.23
C ASP A 96 -3.78 53.69 5.98
N PHE A 97 -2.76 52.93 6.39
CA PHE A 97 -2.92 51.65 7.09
C PHE A 97 -3.01 51.83 8.61
N THR A 98 -4.11 52.38 9.11
CA THR A 98 -4.32 52.66 10.54
C THR A 98 -4.77 51.45 11.39
N GLY A 99 -4.61 50.22 10.89
CA GLY A 99 -4.90 48.98 11.61
C GLY A 99 -3.66 48.10 11.81
N ASN A 100 -3.38 47.69 13.04
CA ASN A 100 -2.31 46.73 13.34
C ASN A 100 -2.69 45.34 12.76
N PRO A 101 -1.96 44.78 11.77
CA PRO A 101 -2.32 43.51 11.13
C PRO A 101 -2.30 42.31 12.07
N LEU A 102 -1.66 42.43 13.24
CA LEU A 102 -1.57 41.37 14.25
C LEU A 102 -2.70 41.41 15.29
N GLN A 103 -3.48 42.50 15.38
CA GLN A 103 -4.48 42.67 16.46
C GLN A 103 -5.78 41.87 16.28
N PHE A 104 -6.05 41.30 15.11
CA PHE A 104 -7.20 40.41 14.89
C PHE A 104 -6.94 38.93 15.20
N TRP A 105 -5.71 38.57 15.57
CA TRP A 105 -5.39 37.25 16.14
C TRP A 105 -5.16 37.46 17.63
N GLY A 106 -6.25 37.41 18.39
CA GLY A 106 -6.32 37.87 19.78
C GLY A 106 -5.35 37.17 20.73
N ALA A 107 -4.39 37.92 21.28
CA ALA A 107 -3.41 37.45 22.24
C ALA A 107 -3.98 37.22 23.66
N GLN A 108 -5.21 36.70 23.78
CA GLN A 108 -5.88 36.43 25.07
C GLN A 108 -6.40 34.99 25.24
N ASP A 109 -6.37 34.14 24.20
CA ASP A 109 -6.70 32.70 24.32
C ASP A 109 -5.46 31.78 24.40
N VAL A 110 -4.26 32.36 24.57
CA VAL A 110 -2.98 31.62 24.59
C VAL A 110 -2.94 30.58 25.73
N ASP A 111 -3.52 30.86 26.89
CA ASP A 111 -3.59 29.93 28.03
C ASP A 111 -4.70 28.87 27.92
N ARG A 112 -5.60 28.97 26.93
CA ARG A 112 -6.64 27.93 26.66
C ARG A 112 -6.20 26.91 25.61
N TYR A 113 -5.20 27.25 24.79
CA TYR A 113 -4.56 26.32 23.87
C TYR A 113 -3.39 25.59 24.55
N ARG A 114 -3.71 24.60 25.40
CA ARG A 114 -2.83 23.41 25.44
C ARG A 114 -2.81 22.80 24.04
N PRO A 115 -1.66 22.31 23.54
CA PRO A 115 -1.61 21.63 22.25
C PRO A 115 -2.52 20.41 22.31
N VAL A 116 -3.63 20.46 21.58
CA VAL A 116 -4.40 19.26 21.24
C VAL A 116 -3.62 18.58 20.13
N ASP A 117 -3.06 17.40 20.40
CA ASP A 117 -2.37 16.57 19.42
C ASP A 117 -3.31 16.25 18.25
N ARG A 118 -3.27 17.08 17.19
CA ARG A 118 -3.88 16.77 15.91
C ARG A 118 -3.02 15.70 15.23
N LYS A 119 -3.28 14.44 15.60
CA LYS A 119 -2.81 13.27 14.87
C LYS A 119 -3.09 13.47 13.38
N MET A 120 -2.10 13.16 12.55
CA MET A 120 -2.33 12.96 11.12
C MET A 120 -3.45 11.91 10.93
N PRO A 121 -4.29 12.03 9.89
CA PRO A 121 -5.27 10.98 9.60
C PRO A 121 -4.52 9.67 9.39
N LYS A 122 -4.86 8.66 10.20
CA LYS A 122 -4.20 7.36 10.14
C LYS A 122 -4.70 6.54 8.95
N LYS A 123 -3.84 5.70 8.41
CA LYS A 123 -4.26 4.61 7.53
C LYS A 123 -4.96 3.53 8.34
N LEU A 124 -6.20 3.21 7.96
CA LEU A 124 -7.01 2.17 8.59
C LEU A 124 -6.83 0.86 7.83
N LEU A 125 -6.30 -0.16 8.50
CA LEU A 125 -6.05 -1.48 7.93
C LEU A 125 -6.97 -2.53 8.54
N LEU A 126 -7.43 -3.45 7.70
CA LEU A 126 -8.00 -4.74 8.10
C LEU A 126 -7.07 -5.80 7.50
N VAL A 127 -6.64 -6.79 8.29
CA VAL A 127 -5.59 -7.73 7.87
C VAL A 127 -6.07 -9.18 7.97
N ASP A 128 -6.05 -9.92 6.86
CA ASP A 128 -6.41 -11.33 6.78
C ASP A 128 -5.16 -12.19 6.58
N VAL A 129 -4.86 -13.06 7.55
CA VAL A 129 -3.57 -13.78 7.69
C VAL A 129 -3.76 -15.27 7.94
N ASP A 130 -2.79 -16.08 7.53
CA ASP A 130 -2.62 -17.48 7.96
C ASP A 130 -1.38 -17.68 8.84
N CYS A 131 -0.97 -16.59 9.49
CA CYS A 131 0.11 -16.41 10.48
C CYS A 131 1.21 -17.48 10.50
N GLY A 132 1.91 -17.55 9.37
CA GLY A 132 3.25 -18.10 9.26
C GLY A 132 4.32 -17.14 9.80
N VAL A 133 5.53 -17.31 9.28
CA VAL A 133 6.75 -16.65 9.77
C VAL A 133 6.96 -15.29 9.10
N ASP A 134 6.47 -15.11 7.87
CA ASP A 134 6.42 -13.88 7.08
C ASP A 134 5.21 -12.98 7.45
N ASP A 135 4.01 -13.53 7.69
CA ASP A 135 2.88 -12.80 8.29
C ASP A 135 3.28 -12.08 9.59
N ALA A 136 4.08 -12.77 10.43
CA ALA A 136 4.60 -12.19 11.66
C ALA A 136 5.50 -10.95 11.41
N GLN A 137 6.21 -10.91 10.27
CA GLN A 137 6.97 -9.71 9.84
C GLN A 137 6.02 -8.60 9.37
N ALA A 138 5.03 -8.94 8.55
CA ALA A 138 4.03 -8.00 8.05
C ALA A 138 3.28 -7.32 9.20
N LEU A 139 2.77 -8.11 10.16
CA LEU A 139 2.10 -7.58 11.35
C LEU A 139 3.03 -6.68 12.19
N MET A 140 4.28 -7.08 12.43
CA MET A 140 5.26 -6.24 13.14
C MET A 140 5.53 -4.91 12.42
N MET A 141 5.59 -4.92 11.08
CA MET A 141 5.76 -3.71 10.27
C MET A 141 4.59 -2.73 10.43
N ALA A 142 3.36 -3.24 10.41
CA ALA A 142 2.16 -2.42 10.62
C ALA A 142 2.09 -1.87 12.05
N LEU A 143 2.33 -2.72 13.06
CA LEU A 143 2.26 -2.35 14.49
C LEU A 143 3.30 -1.31 14.91
N ALA A 144 4.44 -1.22 14.20
CA ALA A 144 5.48 -0.23 14.44
C ALA A 144 5.16 1.17 13.86
N LYS A 145 4.14 1.30 13.00
CA LYS A 145 3.78 2.56 12.33
C LYS A 145 2.72 3.33 13.13
N SER A 146 3.09 4.52 13.63
CA SER A 146 2.21 5.36 14.47
C SER A 146 1.06 6.05 13.70
N ASP A 147 1.23 6.17 12.39
CA ASP A 147 0.28 6.65 11.38
C ASP A 147 -0.59 5.53 10.78
N VAL A 148 -0.51 4.31 11.32
CA VAL A 148 -1.34 3.16 10.98
C VAL A 148 -2.24 2.78 12.17
N GLU A 149 -3.43 2.28 11.88
CA GLU A 149 -4.35 1.65 12.84
C GLU A 149 -4.87 0.36 12.23
N ILE A 150 -4.68 -0.75 12.94
CA ILE A 150 -5.27 -2.04 12.56
C ILE A 150 -6.65 -2.08 13.24
N LEU A 151 -7.73 -2.14 12.46
CA LEU A 151 -9.10 -2.20 12.97
C LEU A 151 -9.50 -3.63 13.37
N GLY A 152 -8.79 -4.63 12.83
CA GLY A 152 -8.96 -6.03 13.16
C GLY A 152 -7.99 -6.91 12.37
N ILE A 153 -7.73 -8.08 12.92
CA ILE A 153 -6.99 -9.16 12.26
C ILE A 153 -7.91 -10.37 12.16
N THR A 154 -8.03 -10.93 10.96
CA THR A 154 -8.78 -12.16 10.69
C THR A 154 -7.85 -13.30 10.33
N CYS A 155 -8.18 -14.49 10.83
CA CYS A 155 -7.42 -15.71 10.60
C CYS A 155 -8.16 -16.64 9.64
N VAL A 156 -7.43 -17.16 8.65
CA VAL A 156 -7.86 -18.21 7.72
C VAL A 156 -6.85 -19.37 7.78
N HIS A 157 -7.21 -20.57 7.33
CA HIS A 157 -6.25 -21.68 7.28
C HIS A 157 -5.22 -21.49 6.15
N GLY A 158 -4.04 -22.09 6.29
CA GLY A 158 -3.01 -22.04 5.25
C GLY A 158 -1.73 -22.76 5.69
N ASN A 159 -0.69 -22.00 6.02
CA ASN A 159 0.61 -22.42 6.53
C ASN A 159 0.51 -23.47 7.65
N THR A 160 -0.55 -23.39 8.46
CA THR A 160 -0.89 -24.34 9.51
C THR A 160 -2.40 -24.33 9.78
N SER A 161 -2.85 -24.96 10.86
CA SER A 161 -4.25 -24.86 11.27
C SER A 161 -4.56 -23.59 12.04
N LEU A 162 -5.80 -23.17 11.90
CA LEU A 162 -6.34 -21.97 12.51
C LEU A 162 -6.03 -21.82 14.01
N ASP A 163 -6.18 -22.88 14.81
CA ASP A 163 -5.93 -22.81 16.27
C ASP A 163 -4.51 -22.32 16.58
N ASN A 164 -3.55 -22.62 15.73
CA ASN A 164 -2.16 -22.19 15.88
C ASN A 164 -1.93 -20.84 15.22
N ILE A 165 -2.55 -20.56 14.07
CA ILE A 165 -2.56 -19.23 13.44
C ILE A 165 -3.01 -18.17 14.45
N CYS A 166 -4.11 -18.45 15.16
CA CYS A 166 -4.62 -17.61 16.23
C CYS A 166 -3.59 -17.41 17.36
N ARG A 167 -2.96 -18.49 17.86
CA ARG A 167 -1.88 -18.40 18.86
C ARG A 167 -0.68 -17.61 18.34
N ASN A 168 -0.34 -17.74 17.06
CA ASN A 168 0.79 -17.09 16.43
C ASN A 168 0.55 -15.58 16.33
N VAL A 169 -0.64 -15.15 15.88
CA VAL A 169 -1.04 -13.74 15.90
C VAL A 169 -1.03 -13.20 17.32
N LEU A 170 -1.58 -13.92 18.30
CA LEU A 170 -1.56 -13.49 19.71
C LEU A 170 -0.13 -13.33 20.25
N ARG A 171 0.81 -14.21 19.87
CA ARG A 171 2.24 -14.08 20.22
C ARG A 171 2.88 -12.85 19.57
N VAL A 172 2.55 -12.57 18.30
CA VAL A 172 3.01 -11.35 17.60
C VAL A 172 2.43 -10.09 18.25
N LEU A 173 1.14 -10.07 18.57
CA LEU A 173 0.47 -8.97 19.27
C LEU A 173 1.03 -8.76 20.68
N LYS A 174 1.37 -9.82 21.42
CA LYS A 174 2.09 -9.74 22.70
C LYS A 174 3.41 -8.99 22.54
N MET A 175 4.22 -9.38 21.55
CA MET A 175 5.51 -8.71 21.26
C MET A 175 5.35 -7.27 20.75
N GLY A 176 4.21 -6.94 20.14
CA GLY A 176 3.84 -5.57 19.78
C GLY A 176 3.33 -4.71 20.94
N ASN A 177 3.12 -5.29 22.14
CA ASN A 177 2.35 -4.69 23.26
C ASN A 177 0.92 -4.29 22.86
N ARG A 178 0.27 -5.14 22.07
CA ARG A 178 -0.95 -4.86 21.28
C ARG A 178 -2.01 -5.96 21.42
N LEU A 179 -2.12 -6.57 22.60
CA LEU A 179 -3.12 -7.61 22.89
C LEU A 179 -4.58 -7.12 22.91
N GLU A 180 -4.81 -5.81 22.79
CA GLU A 180 -6.13 -5.19 22.69
C GLU A 180 -6.69 -5.17 21.24
N GLU A 181 -5.86 -5.46 20.23
CA GLU A 181 -6.27 -5.44 18.83
C GLU A 181 -7.27 -6.60 18.52
N PRO A 182 -8.41 -6.37 17.85
CA PRO A 182 -9.43 -7.40 17.65
C PRO A 182 -8.95 -8.57 16.76
N LEU A 183 -8.94 -9.79 17.30
CA LEU A 183 -8.55 -11.01 16.58
C LEU A 183 -9.73 -11.98 16.42
N THR A 184 -9.98 -12.47 15.20
CA THR A 184 -11.16 -13.27 14.84
C THR A 184 -10.81 -14.42 13.86
N ALA A 185 -11.53 -15.55 13.87
CA ALA A 185 -11.04 -16.79 13.23
C ALA A 185 -12.11 -17.74 12.64
N SER A 186 -11.74 -18.55 11.62
CA SER A 186 -12.60 -19.48 10.86
C SER A 186 -12.23 -20.99 11.01
N PHE A 187 -12.95 -21.76 11.84
CA PHE A 187 -12.60 -23.10 12.38
C PHE A 187 -12.24 -24.25 11.40
N PHE A 188 -11.02 -24.83 11.49
CA PHE A 188 -10.62 -26.24 11.19
C PHE A 188 -9.18 -26.55 11.77
N HIS A 189 -8.82 -27.83 12.05
CA HIS A 189 -7.72 -28.22 12.98
C HIS A 189 -6.38 -28.77 12.39
N GLY A 190 -5.28 -28.75 13.20
CA GLY A 190 -3.88 -29.16 12.86
C GLY A 190 -2.82 -28.77 13.94
N LYS A 191 -1.50 -28.73 13.61
CA LYS A 191 -0.38 -28.87 14.61
C LYS A 191 0.36 -27.59 15.12
N ASP A 192 1.15 -26.87 14.32
CA ASP A 192 2.03 -25.76 14.79
C ASP A 192 2.09 -24.59 13.80
N GLY A 193 3.16 -24.41 13.01
CA GLY A 193 3.29 -23.39 11.95
C GLY A 193 4.12 -22.14 12.27
N LEU A 194 4.72 -22.02 13.45
CA LEU A 194 5.61 -20.88 13.79
C LEU A 194 6.99 -21.37 14.22
N GLY A 195 7.56 -22.25 13.39
CA GLY A 195 8.89 -22.82 13.58
C GLY A 195 9.02 -23.78 14.77
N ASP A 196 7.90 -24.32 15.30
CA ASP A 196 7.86 -25.18 16.49
C ASP A 196 8.51 -24.56 17.74
N ALA A 197 8.63 -23.24 17.80
CA ALA A 197 9.32 -22.53 18.88
C ALA A 197 8.43 -22.46 20.14
N PRO A 198 8.76 -23.18 21.24
CA PRO A 198 7.91 -23.22 22.42
C PRO A 198 7.88 -21.87 23.15
N ASP A 199 6.68 -21.47 23.56
CA ASP A 199 6.42 -20.22 24.28
C ASP A 199 5.52 -20.55 25.49
N PRO A 200 6.11 -20.76 26.68
CA PRO A 200 5.36 -21.18 27.86
C PRO A 200 4.39 -20.11 28.39
N ASP A 201 4.56 -18.85 27.95
CA ASP A 201 3.75 -17.71 28.34
C ASP A 201 2.89 -17.19 27.15
N ALA A 202 2.65 -18.03 26.13
CA ALA A 202 1.81 -17.66 24.99
C ALA A 202 0.39 -17.28 25.44
N PRO A 203 -0.22 -16.19 24.92
CA PRO A 203 -1.59 -15.84 25.27
C PRO A 203 -2.57 -16.90 24.78
N GLY A 204 -3.60 -17.19 25.58
CA GLY A 204 -4.58 -18.21 25.24
C GLY A 204 -5.66 -17.72 24.28
N LEU A 205 -6.39 -18.68 23.71
CA LEU A 205 -7.44 -18.42 22.71
C LEU A 205 -8.68 -17.72 23.28
N GLU A 206 -8.78 -17.55 24.60
CA GLU A 206 -9.80 -16.74 25.27
C GLU A 206 -9.75 -15.23 24.92
N LEU A 207 -8.66 -14.76 24.31
CA LEU A 207 -8.54 -13.40 23.77
C LEU A 207 -9.18 -13.23 22.38
N LEU A 208 -9.63 -14.32 21.74
CA LEU A 208 -10.36 -14.22 20.47
C LEU A 208 -11.72 -13.56 20.65
N GLN A 209 -12.10 -12.74 19.68
CA GLN A 209 -13.44 -12.20 19.58
C GLN A 209 -14.45 -13.32 19.30
N LYS A 210 -15.69 -13.13 19.78
CA LYS A 210 -16.79 -14.09 19.60
C LYS A 210 -17.55 -13.91 18.28
N GLU A 211 -17.33 -12.78 17.61
CA GLU A 211 -17.79 -12.54 16.24
C GLU A 211 -17.11 -13.53 15.29
N GLY A 212 -17.69 -13.80 14.12
CA GLY A 212 -17.01 -14.56 13.07
C GLY A 212 -16.11 -13.64 12.24
N ALA A 213 -15.05 -14.19 11.64
CA ALA A 213 -14.08 -13.37 10.88
C ALA A 213 -14.76 -12.60 9.74
N VAL A 214 -15.63 -13.27 8.98
CA VAL A 214 -16.35 -12.70 7.83
C VAL A 214 -17.32 -11.59 8.27
N GLU A 215 -18.04 -11.80 9.37
CA GLU A 215 -18.96 -10.82 9.96
C GLU A 215 -18.19 -9.60 10.47
N ALA A 216 -17.05 -9.81 11.15
CA ALA A 216 -16.19 -8.73 11.62
C ALA A 216 -15.62 -7.90 10.46
N MET A 217 -15.18 -8.52 9.36
CA MET A 217 -14.73 -7.81 8.16
C MET A 217 -15.82 -6.88 7.62
N ILE A 218 -17.03 -7.42 7.42
CA ILE A 218 -18.17 -6.66 6.89
C ILE A 218 -18.53 -5.51 7.83
N ARG A 219 -18.60 -5.76 9.14
CA ARG A 219 -18.89 -4.73 10.14
C ARG A 219 -17.84 -3.62 10.14
N ILE A 220 -16.56 -3.96 10.22
CA ILE A 220 -15.43 -3.01 10.23
C ILE A 220 -15.43 -2.12 8.97
N ALA A 221 -15.63 -2.70 7.78
CA ALA A 221 -15.71 -1.94 6.54
C ALA A 221 -16.99 -1.09 6.43
N THR A 222 -18.07 -1.46 7.12
CA THR A 222 -19.31 -0.67 7.17
C THR A 222 -19.18 0.53 8.12
N GLU A 223 -18.56 0.32 9.29
CA GLU A 223 -18.28 1.38 10.27
C GLU A 223 -17.28 2.42 9.74
N ASN A 224 -16.45 2.04 8.75
CA ASN A 224 -15.34 2.84 8.21
C ASN A 224 -15.39 2.91 6.67
N GLU A 225 -16.59 3.06 6.11
CA GLU A 225 -16.83 3.01 4.66
C GLU A 225 -15.91 3.98 3.88
N GLY A 226 -15.31 3.47 2.81
CA GLY A 226 -14.40 4.20 1.92
C GLY A 226 -13.02 4.49 2.50
N GLN A 227 -12.70 4.03 3.72
CA GLN A 227 -11.44 4.32 4.40
C GLN A 227 -10.55 3.09 4.60
N VAL A 228 -11.14 1.91 4.86
CA VAL A 228 -10.37 0.67 5.17
C VAL A 228 -9.63 0.13 3.96
N CYS A 229 -8.31 -0.01 4.08
CA CYS A 229 -7.52 -0.83 3.16
C CYS A 229 -7.44 -2.26 3.71
N LEU A 230 -7.86 -3.23 2.91
CA LEU A 230 -7.79 -4.65 3.27
C LEU A 230 -6.45 -5.22 2.80
N VAL A 231 -5.71 -5.84 3.70
CA VAL A 231 -4.45 -6.54 3.41
C VAL A 231 -4.70 -8.04 3.56
N ALA A 232 -4.52 -8.81 2.49
CA ALA A 232 -4.72 -10.26 2.50
C ALA A 232 -3.40 -10.95 2.15
N THR A 233 -2.82 -11.65 3.12
CA THR A 233 -1.53 -12.37 2.99
C THR A 233 -1.70 -13.88 2.96
N ALA A 234 -2.95 -14.34 2.87
CA ALA A 234 -3.38 -15.70 3.09
C ALA A 234 -4.35 -16.20 1.99
N PRO A 235 -4.78 -17.48 2.02
CA PRO A 235 -5.82 -17.98 1.12
C PRO A 235 -7.11 -17.15 1.23
N LEU A 236 -7.63 -16.70 0.08
CA LEU A 236 -8.63 -15.62 0.01
C LEU A 236 -10.06 -16.02 0.41
N THR A 237 -10.22 -17.12 1.17
CA THR A 237 -11.50 -17.74 1.56
C THR A 237 -12.38 -16.80 2.37
N ASN A 238 -11.83 -16.10 3.38
CA ASN A 238 -12.59 -15.13 4.18
C ASN A 238 -13.15 -13.99 3.31
N LEU A 239 -12.35 -13.49 2.35
CA LEU A 239 -12.78 -12.47 1.39
C LEU A 239 -13.87 -12.97 0.44
N ALA A 240 -13.73 -14.18 -0.10
CA ALA A 240 -14.73 -14.77 -0.97
C ALA A 240 -16.05 -15.00 -0.23
N LEU A 241 -16.01 -15.41 1.05
CA LEU A 241 -17.20 -15.52 1.90
C LEU A 241 -17.81 -14.15 2.20
N ALA A 242 -17.01 -13.12 2.48
CA ALA A 242 -17.48 -11.76 2.76
C ALA A 242 -18.29 -11.17 1.60
N VAL A 243 -17.79 -11.27 0.36
CA VAL A 243 -18.53 -10.77 -0.81
C VAL A 243 -19.74 -11.64 -1.18
N LYS A 244 -19.77 -12.93 -0.80
CA LYS A 244 -20.96 -13.78 -0.98
C LYS A 244 -22.03 -13.54 0.10
N LEU A 245 -21.65 -13.08 1.29
CA LEU A 245 -22.56 -12.71 2.37
C LEU A 245 -23.10 -11.28 2.20
N ASP A 246 -22.24 -10.32 1.84
CA ASP A 246 -22.60 -8.95 1.47
C ASP A 246 -21.90 -8.54 0.15
N PRO A 247 -22.61 -8.60 -1.00
CA PRO A 247 -22.05 -8.22 -2.30
C PRO A 247 -21.61 -6.75 -2.41
N THR A 248 -21.98 -5.89 -1.46
CA THR A 248 -21.52 -4.49 -1.42
C THR A 248 -20.29 -4.28 -0.54
N PHE A 249 -19.80 -5.32 0.15
CA PHE A 249 -18.57 -5.27 0.94
C PHE A 249 -17.36 -4.71 0.17
N PRO A 250 -17.04 -5.15 -1.07
CA PRO A 250 -15.84 -4.65 -1.76
C PRO A 250 -15.91 -3.16 -2.11
N SER A 251 -17.11 -2.61 -2.34
CA SER A 251 -17.28 -1.17 -2.59
C SER A 251 -17.09 -0.28 -1.36
N ARG A 252 -17.06 -0.86 -0.15
CA ARG A 252 -16.78 -0.12 1.09
C ARG A 252 -15.28 -0.03 1.41
N LEU A 253 -14.42 -0.74 0.69
CA LEU A 253 -12.97 -0.72 0.88
C LEU A 253 -12.32 0.44 0.11
N SER A 254 -11.34 1.12 0.72
CA SER A 254 -10.50 2.12 0.03
C SER A 254 -9.50 1.47 -0.93
N GLY A 255 -9.08 0.25 -0.63
CA GLY A 255 -8.19 -0.56 -1.46
C GLY A 255 -8.02 -1.98 -0.92
N LEU A 256 -7.34 -2.81 -1.72
CA LEU A 256 -7.02 -4.20 -1.42
C LEU A 256 -5.56 -4.49 -1.81
N CYS A 257 -4.75 -4.94 -0.85
CA CYS A 257 -3.36 -5.36 -1.05
C CYS A 257 -3.25 -6.88 -0.84
N ILE A 258 -2.90 -7.63 -1.88
CA ILE A 258 -2.80 -9.11 -1.84
C ILE A 258 -1.33 -9.53 -1.90
N MET A 259 -0.90 -10.45 -1.03
CA MET A 259 0.26 -11.31 -1.31
C MET A 259 -0.26 -12.60 -1.95
N GLY A 260 0.19 -12.87 -3.17
CA GLY A 260 -0.07 -14.15 -3.82
C GLY A 260 -0.24 -14.07 -5.33
N GLY A 261 -0.50 -15.23 -5.91
CA GLY A 261 -0.59 -15.41 -7.35
C GLY A 261 0.76 -15.26 -8.06
N ASN A 262 0.73 -15.55 -9.34
CA ASN A 262 1.90 -15.54 -10.22
C ASN A 262 1.61 -14.76 -11.51
N MET A 263 2.63 -14.14 -12.10
CA MET A 263 2.47 -13.21 -13.22
C MET A 263 3.18 -13.61 -14.51
N GLU A 264 4.15 -14.52 -14.49
CA GLU A 264 4.94 -14.90 -15.66
C GLU A 264 4.35 -16.08 -16.45
N GLY A 265 3.02 -16.13 -16.54
CA GLY A 265 2.26 -17.03 -17.38
C GLY A 265 2.33 -16.72 -18.88
N GLU A 266 3.53 -16.73 -19.48
CA GLU A 266 3.68 -16.60 -20.95
C GLU A 266 3.17 -17.86 -21.67
N LEU A 267 1.86 -17.91 -21.94
CA LEU A 267 1.27 -18.78 -22.96
C LEU A 267 1.77 -18.32 -24.33
N LEU A 268 2.51 -19.21 -25.01
CA LEU A 268 3.14 -18.96 -26.30
C LEU A 268 2.12 -19.02 -27.45
N ASP A 269 1.19 -18.07 -27.47
CA ASP A 269 0.13 -18.02 -28.48
C ASP A 269 0.64 -17.45 -29.82
N ARG A 270 1.46 -18.24 -30.53
CA ARG A 270 1.87 -18.00 -31.93
C ARG A 270 2.48 -19.19 -32.66
N LEU A 271 1.99 -20.42 -32.43
CA LEU A 271 2.36 -21.58 -33.27
C LEU A 271 1.21 -22.51 -33.68
N LEU A 272 -0.05 -22.08 -33.54
CA LEU A 272 -1.19 -22.70 -34.25
C LEU A 272 -1.24 -22.28 -35.73
N TYR A 273 -0.12 -22.47 -36.43
CA TYR A 273 -0.18 -22.58 -37.89
C TYR A 273 -0.89 -23.88 -38.24
N LYS A 274 -1.92 -23.78 -39.10
CA LYS A 274 -2.53 -24.96 -39.72
C LYS A 274 -1.47 -25.74 -40.49
N PHE A 275 -1.02 -26.86 -39.96
CA PHE A 275 -0.35 -27.88 -40.77
C PHE A 275 -1.43 -28.54 -41.64
N ASP A 276 -1.43 -28.17 -42.92
CA ASP A 276 -2.10 -28.96 -43.93
C ASP A 276 -1.35 -30.30 -44.05
N MET A 277 -2.04 -31.39 -43.74
CA MET A 277 -1.47 -32.73 -43.60
C MET A 277 -1.18 -33.41 -44.96
N SER A 278 -1.13 -32.65 -46.04
CA SER A 278 -1.01 -33.16 -47.41
C SER A 278 0.44 -33.45 -47.84
N ASP A 279 1.45 -32.73 -47.34
CA ASP A 279 2.85 -32.87 -47.81
C ASP A 279 3.91 -32.76 -46.68
N VAL A 280 3.96 -33.74 -45.76
CA VAL A 280 5.11 -33.90 -44.85
C VAL A 280 5.60 -35.36 -44.80
N VAL A 281 6.81 -35.56 -45.33
CA VAL A 281 7.57 -36.83 -45.23
C VAL A 281 7.86 -37.16 -43.77
N LEU A 282 7.82 -38.45 -43.42
CA LEU A 282 8.19 -39.01 -42.11
C LEU A 282 9.55 -38.48 -41.61
N LEU A 283 9.51 -37.39 -40.84
CA LEU A 283 10.55 -36.94 -39.93
C LEU A 283 10.07 -37.19 -38.51
N ASP A 284 10.99 -37.68 -37.67
CA ASP A 284 10.68 -38.19 -36.33
C ASP A 284 10.02 -37.11 -35.46
N PHE A 285 8.69 -37.24 -35.29
CA PHE A 285 7.86 -36.28 -34.58
C PHE A 285 8.37 -35.99 -33.17
N LYS A 286 8.99 -37.00 -32.52
CA LYS A 286 9.53 -36.89 -31.17
C LYS A 286 10.73 -35.95 -31.10
N ALA A 287 11.63 -36.00 -32.09
CA ALA A 287 12.78 -35.11 -32.15
C ALA A 287 12.38 -33.64 -32.41
N ILE A 288 11.28 -33.42 -33.14
CA ILE A 288 10.74 -32.07 -33.40
C ILE A 288 10.03 -31.51 -32.16
N THR A 289 9.22 -32.30 -31.45
CA THR A 289 8.61 -31.85 -30.18
C THR A 289 9.67 -31.54 -29.14
N ASP A 290 10.66 -32.42 -28.96
CA ASP A 290 11.70 -32.24 -27.94
C ASP A 290 12.57 -31.00 -28.24
N SER A 291 12.91 -30.74 -29.52
CA SER A 291 13.76 -29.60 -29.91
C SER A 291 13.06 -28.23 -29.94
N ILE A 292 11.73 -28.19 -30.13
CA ILE A 292 10.96 -26.94 -30.12
C ILE A 292 10.50 -26.55 -28.71
N LEU A 293 10.09 -27.51 -27.87
CA LEU A 293 9.74 -27.24 -26.46
C LEU A 293 10.94 -26.79 -25.61
N LEU A 294 12.16 -27.25 -25.92
CA LEU A 294 13.37 -26.89 -25.17
C LEU A 294 13.94 -25.48 -25.46
N ARG A 295 13.31 -24.66 -26.31
CA ARG A 295 13.85 -23.36 -26.76
C ARG A 295 13.08 -22.11 -26.34
N PHE A 296 12.01 -22.26 -25.57
CA PHE A 296 11.28 -21.13 -25.01
C PHE A 296 11.09 -21.32 -23.51
N PRO A 297 11.54 -20.38 -22.66
CA PRO A 297 11.35 -20.50 -21.22
C PRO A 297 9.87 -20.31 -20.90
N PHE A 298 9.18 -21.41 -20.59
CA PHE A 298 7.89 -21.34 -19.89
C PHE A 298 8.19 -20.78 -18.48
N LYS A 299 7.81 -19.53 -18.23
CA LYS A 299 8.21 -18.79 -17.02
C LYS A 299 7.25 -18.93 -15.84
N ALA A 300 6.07 -19.53 -16.02
CA ALA A 300 5.12 -19.72 -14.93
C ALA A 300 5.77 -20.61 -13.86
N ARG A 301 6.08 -20.01 -12.72
CA ARG A 301 6.71 -20.68 -11.58
C ARG A 301 5.84 -20.44 -10.34
N GLY A 302 5.08 -21.46 -9.97
CA GLY A 302 4.52 -21.54 -8.62
C GLY A 302 5.58 -21.89 -7.58
N ASN A 303 5.25 -21.68 -6.30
CA ASN A 303 6.01 -22.21 -5.17
C ASN A 303 5.41 -23.54 -4.62
N THR A 304 4.14 -23.82 -4.94
CA THR A 304 3.37 -24.94 -4.38
C THR A 304 3.03 -25.99 -5.42
N THR A 305 2.54 -25.56 -6.59
CA THR A 305 2.42 -26.40 -7.78
C THR A 305 3.34 -25.86 -8.88
N VAL A 306 3.42 -26.55 -10.03
CA VAL A 306 4.26 -26.10 -11.16
C VAL A 306 3.92 -24.65 -11.56
N CYS A 307 2.63 -24.30 -11.54
CA CYS A 307 2.11 -23.02 -12.03
C CYS A 307 1.33 -22.22 -10.98
N GLY A 308 1.16 -22.71 -9.76
CA GLY A 308 0.34 -22.10 -8.70
C GLY A 308 1.16 -21.65 -7.50
N GLU A 309 0.97 -20.40 -7.12
CA GLU A 309 1.41 -19.83 -5.85
C GLU A 309 0.50 -20.35 -4.71
N PHE A 310 1.05 -20.52 -3.50
CA PHE A 310 0.44 -21.12 -2.32
C PHE A 310 -0.96 -20.58 -1.99
N ASN A 311 -1.11 -19.28 -1.75
CA ASN A 311 -2.38 -18.68 -1.34
C ASN A 311 -3.47 -18.89 -2.39
N PHE A 312 -3.12 -18.77 -3.67
CA PHE A 312 -4.02 -18.99 -4.80
C PHE A 312 -4.29 -20.47 -5.09
N ALA A 313 -3.35 -21.37 -4.77
CA ALA A 313 -3.51 -22.81 -4.95
C ALA A 313 -4.27 -23.49 -3.79
N ALA A 314 -4.24 -22.89 -2.59
CA ALA A 314 -4.96 -23.35 -1.42
C ALA A 314 -6.49 -23.20 -1.56
N ASP A 315 -6.96 -22.07 -2.08
CA ASP A 315 -8.37 -21.85 -2.45
C ASP A 315 -8.51 -21.13 -3.81
N PRO A 316 -8.38 -21.86 -4.93
CA PRO A 316 -8.50 -21.30 -6.28
C PRO A 316 -9.87 -20.69 -6.55
N GLU A 317 -10.95 -21.27 -6.02
CA GLU A 317 -12.31 -20.78 -6.14
C GLU A 317 -12.47 -19.42 -5.44
N ALA A 318 -11.94 -19.26 -4.22
CA ALA A 318 -11.97 -17.98 -3.53
C ALA A 318 -11.13 -16.92 -4.26
N ALA A 319 -9.92 -17.26 -4.72
CA ALA A 319 -9.10 -16.35 -5.50
C ALA A 319 -9.77 -15.94 -6.83
N TYR A 320 -10.48 -16.86 -7.49
CA TYR A 320 -11.31 -16.55 -8.66
C TYR A 320 -12.45 -15.59 -8.30
N ILE A 321 -13.18 -15.83 -7.20
CA ILE A 321 -14.27 -14.96 -6.75
C ILE A 321 -13.73 -13.55 -6.45
N VAL A 322 -12.66 -13.43 -5.66
CA VAL A 322 -12.08 -12.13 -5.27
C VAL A 322 -11.66 -11.33 -6.51
N LEU A 323 -10.89 -11.94 -7.42
CA LEU A 323 -10.42 -11.26 -8.65
C LEU A 323 -11.52 -10.92 -9.66
N ASN A 324 -12.76 -11.38 -9.47
CA ASN A 324 -13.91 -11.02 -10.32
C ASN A 324 -14.87 -10.04 -9.64
N GLU A 325 -15.06 -10.13 -8.32
CA GLU A 325 -16.07 -9.36 -7.58
C GLU A 325 -15.49 -8.13 -6.85
N TYR A 326 -14.18 -8.11 -6.54
CA TYR A 326 -13.56 -6.98 -5.83
C TYR A 326 -13.13 -5.90 -6.81
N LEU A 327 -13.99 -4.91 -7.01
CA LEU A 327 -13.78 -3.83 -7.97
C LEU A 327 -13.01 -2.62 -7.39
N CYS A 328 -12.69 -2.62 -6.10
CA CYS A 328 -11.87 -1.61 -5.43
C CYS A 328 -10.42 -1.59 -5.97
N PRO A 329 -9.65 -0.49 -5.75
CA PRO A 329 -8.25 -0.42 -6.15
C PRO A 329 -7.43 -1.58 -5.56
N THR A 330 -7.02 -2.52 -6.41
CA THR A 330 -6.36 -3.76 -5.99
C THR A 330 -4.89 -3.78 -6.44
N GLN A 331 -3.98 -4.01 -5.51
CA GLN A 331 -2.54 -4.23 -5.73
C GLN A 331 -2.17 -5.67 -5.37
N ILE A 332 -1.30 -6.30 -6.16
CA ILE A 332 -0.87 -7.69 -5.93
C ILE A 332 0.66 -7.78 -5.94
N ALA A 333 1.22 -8.24 -4.81
CA ALA A 333 2.60 -8.68 -4.67
C ALA A 333 2.67 -10.17 -5.05
N THR A 334 3.03 -10.46 -6.30
CA THR A 334 3.12 -11.84 -6.82
C THR A 334 4.40 -12.54 -6.39
N TRP A 335 4.42 -13.87 -6.47
CA TRP A 335 5.61 -14.67 -6.15
C TRP A 335 6.87 -14.23 -6.93
N GLU A 336 6.75 -13.95 -8.23
CA GLU A 336 7.90 -13.50 -9.03
C GLU A 336 8.35 -12.09 -8.62
N PHE A 337 7.44 -11.19 -8.26
CA PHE A 337 7.79 -9.87 -7.74
C PHE A 337 8.60 -9.97 -6.45
N VAL A 338 8.18 -10.81 -5.50
CA VAL A 338 8.96 -11.09 -4.27
C VAL A 338 10.32 -11.70 -4.61
N CYS A 339 10.37 -12.66 -5.55
CA CYS A 339 11.62 -13.25 -6.01
C CYS A 339 12.59 -12.25 -6.63
N TYR A 340 12.11 -11.27 -7.40
CA TYR A 340 12.95 -10.25 -8.01
C TYR A 340 13.43 -9.18 -7.02
N ASN A 341 12.76 -9.02 -5.88
CA ASN A 341 13.07 -8.06 -4.83
C ASN A 341 13.60 -8.76 -3.56
N LYS A 342 14.41 -9.81 -3.70
CA LYS A 342 15.03 -10.47 -2.54
C LYS A 342 15.92 -9.52 -1.74
N LEU A 343 15.86 -9.67 -0.43
CA LEU A 343 16.83 -9.07 0.48
C LEU A 343 18.09 -9.95 0.56
N SER A 344 19.23 -9.36 0.89
CA SER A 344 20.46 -10.14 1.08
C SER A 344 20.41 -10.89 2.42
N TRP A 345 21.17 -11.97 2.54
CA TRP A 345 21.26 -12.71 3.80
C TRP A 345 21.95 -11.88 4.89
N GLU A 346 22.91 -11.04 4.51
CA GLU A 346 23.60 -10.10 5.41
C GLU A 346 22.61 -9.11 6.03
N PHE A 347 21.68 -8.55 5.24
CA PHE A 347 20.62 -7.70 5.76
C PHE A 347 19.67 -8.48 6.69
N CYS A 348 19.36 -9.73 6.37
CA CYS A 348 18.51 -10.58 7.20
C CYS A 348 19.15 -10.81 8.59
N GLU A 349 20.46 -11.10 8.65
CA GLU A 349 21.19 -11.22 9.90
C GLU A 349 21.24 -9.88 10.66
N GLU A 350 21.59 -8.76 10.00
CA GLU A 350 21.60 -7.40 10.58
C GLU A 350 20.24 -7.02 11.21
N TRP A 351 19.17 -7.30 10.47
CA TRP A 351 17.79 -7.04 10.90
C TRP A 351 17.43 -7.78 12.19
N MET A 352 17.88 -9.03 12.36
CA MET A 352 17.67 -9.85 13.56
C MET A 352 18.72 -9.67 14.65
N ASP A 353 19.82 -8.96 14.41
CA ASP A 353 20.88 -8.73 15.42
C ASP A 353 20.69 -7.47 16.26
N GLN A 354 19.58 -6.75 16.05
CA GLN A 354 19.16 -5.66 16.93
C GLN A 354 18.99 -6.15 18.37
N ASP A 355 19.48 -5.41 19.36
CA ASP A 355 19.37 -5.77 20.79
C ASP A 355 17.98 -5.44 21.35
N THR A 356 16.95 -6.07 20.79
CA THR A 356 15.55 -5.90 21.20
C THR A 356 14.88 -7.25 21.45
N GLU A 357 13.81 -7.23 22.24
CA GLU A 357 13.02 -8.44 22.48
C GLU A 357 12.31 -8.93 21.21
N LYS A 358 11.85 -8.00 20.37
CA LYS A 358 11.26 -8.29 19.06
C LYS A 358 12.25 -9.00 18.15
N ALA A 359 13.49 -8.53 18.03
CA ALA A 359 14.51 -9.19 17.21
C ALA A 359 14.87 -10.59 17.73
N ARG A 360 15.00 -10.77 19.05
CA ARG A 360 15.13 -12.10 19.67
C ARG A 360 13.92 -13.00 19.45
N PHE A 361 12.70 -12.46 19.38
CA PHE A 361 11.50 -13.21 19.01
C PHE A 361 11.54 -13.63 17.53
N MET A 362 11.78 -12.71 16.60
CA MET A 362 11.89 -13.03 15.17
C MET A 362 12.96 -14.08 14.90
N ARG A 363 14.16 -13.90 15.47
CA ARG A 363 15.27 -14.87 15.36
C ARG A 363 14.90 -16.27 15.84
N ARG A 364 14.02 -16.42 16.85
CA ARG A 364 13.52 -17.72 17.32
C ARG A 364 12.56 -18.36 16.32
N ILE A 365 11.56 -17.63 15.82
CA ILE A 365 10.57 -18.18 14.89
C ILE A 365 11.16 -18.43 13.48
N PHE A 366 12.15 -17.62 13.06
CA PHE A 366 12.86 -17.78 11.80
C PHE A 366 13.90 -18.91 11.82
N ALA A 367 14.34 -19.40 12.98
CA ALA A 367 15.48 -20.32 13.10
C ALA A 367 15.32 -21.61 12.27
N TYR A 368 14.10 -22.14 12.16
CA TYR A 368 13.78 -23.30 11.31
C TYR A 368 13.69 -22.89 9.82
N THR A 369 12.89 -21.87 9.52
CA THR A 369 12.64 -21.41 8.14
C THR A 369 13.92 -20.94 7.44
N MET A 370 14.86 -20.30 8.14
CA MET A 370 16.17 -19.93 7.59
C MET A 370 17.04 -21.12 7.22
N GLN A 371 16.94 -22.25 7.95
CA GLN A 371 17.64 -23.48 7.59
C GLN A 371 16.98 -24.15 6.38
N ALA A 372 15.64 -24.16 6.34
CA ALA A 372 14.87 -24.69 5.20
C ALA A 372 15.08 -23.88 3.91
N ALA A 373 15.09 -22.54 4.00
CA ALA A 373 15.29 -21.63 2.87
C ALA A 373 16.69 -21.72 2.25
N LYS A 374 17.68 -22.21 3.01
CA LYS A 374 19.04 -22.53 2.53
C LYS A 374 19.14 -23.96 1.95
N SER A 375 18.02 -24.64 1.73
CA SER A 375 17.99 -25.97 1.09
C SER A 375 17.94 -25.89 -0.44
N SER A 376 18.47 -26.93 -1.09
CA SER A 376 18.50 -27.07 -2.57
C SER A 376 17.12 -27.24 -3.23
N ARG A 377 16.04 -27.28 -2.43
CA ARG A 377 14.65 -27.19 -2.90
C ARG A 377 14.26 -25.73 -3.09
N CYS A 378 14.38 -24.92 -2.04
CA CYS A 378 14.02 -23.50 -2.08
C CYS A 378 14.89 -22.70 -3.07
N GLU A 379 16.16 -23.09 -3.25
CA GLU A 379 17.02 -22.53 -4.31
C GLU A 379 16.48 -22.75 -5.75
N LYS A 380 15.67 -23.79 -5.98
CA LYS A 380 15.07 -24.08 -7.29
C LYS A 380 13.71 -23.38 -7.48
N GLU A 381 12.97 -23.21 -6.40
CA GLU A 381 11.71 -22.44 -6.36
C GLU A 381 11.99 -20.93 -6.56
N ALA A 382 13.16 -20.46 -6.11
CA ALA A 382 13.66 -19.11 -6.29
C ALA A 382 13.98 -18.76 -7.76
N VAL A 383 13.29 -17.76 -8.33
CA VAL A 383 13.43 -17.38 -9.76
C VAL A 383 14.79 -16.77 -10.13
N SER A 384 15.50 -16.19 -9.16
CA SER A 384 16.63 -15.26 -9.36
C SER A 384 17.88 -15.55 -8.49
N GLY A 385 18.05 -16.80 -8.02
CA GLY A 385 19.16 -17.17 -7.13
C GLY A 385 18.85 -17.02 -5.63
N PRO A 386 19.84 -17.25 -4.74
CA PRO A 386 19.62 -17.28 -3.29
C PRO A 386 19.41 -15.88 -2.71
N GLY A 387 18.58 -15.77 -1.69
CA GLY A 387 18.32 -14.54 -0.96
C GLY A 387 17.15 -14.69 0.01
N PHE A 388 16.97 -13.71 0.88
CA PHE A 388 15.89 -13.68 1.85
C PHE A 388 14.59 -13.17 1.20
N MET A 389 13.50 -13.92 1.37
CA MET A 389 12.17 -13.62 0.86
C MET A 389 11.25 -13.33 2.05
N SER A 390 10.55 -12.20 2.01
CA SER A 390 9.64 -11.73 3.05
C SER A 390 8.32 -11.41 2.39
N CYS A 391 7.55 -12.46 2.06
CA CYS A 391 6.47 -12.42 1.09
C CYS A 391 5.38 -11.41 1.49
N ASP A 392 4.84 -11.59 2.69
CA ASP A 392 3.66 -10.87 3.19
C ASP A 392 3.97 -9.41 3.49
N SER A 393 5.20 -9.16 3.96
CA SER A 393 5.73 -7.81 4.16
C SER A 393 5.65 -6.95 2.91
N TYR A 394 5.71 -7.51 1.69
CA TYR A 394 5.57 -6.73 0.45
C TYR A 394 4.16 -6.17 0.25
N ALA A 395 3.13 -6.98 0.52
CA ALA A 395 1.74 -6.52 0.48
C ALA A 395 1.47 -5.50 1.60
N MET A 396 2.00 -5.75 2.80
CA MET A 396 1.88 -4.82 3.93
C MET A 396 2.61 -3.49 3.69
N ALA A 397 3.83 -3.52 3.15
CA ALA A 397 4.61 -2.32 2.83
C ALA A 397 3.86 -1.39 1.87
N ALA A 398 3.16 -1.96 0.87
CA ALA A 398 2.32 -1.21 -0.05
C ALA A 398 1.07 -0.61 0.63
N ALA A 399 0.48 -1.33 1.59
CA ALA A 399 -0.65 -0.83 2.37
C ALA A 399 -0.25 0.30 3.33
N VAL A 400 0.90 0.21 4.00
CA VAL A 400 1.36 1.24 4.97
C VAL A 400 1.98 2.47 4.32
N ASP A 401 2.56 2.38 3.12
CA ASP A 401 3.21 3.51 2.42
C ASP A 401 2.89 3.50 0.91
N ASP A 402 2.10 4.46 0.45
CA ASP A 402 1.67 4.55 -0.96
C ASP A 402 2.82 4.86 -1.93
N THR A 403 3.96 5.30 -1.40
CA THR A 403 5.18 5.61 -2.15
C THR A 403 6.17 4.43 -2.17
N PHE A 404 5.77 3.27 -1.65
CA PHE A 404 6.58 2.06 -1.65
C PHE A 404 6.72 1.42 -3.05
N VAL A 405 5.60 1.27 -3.76
CA VAL A 405 5.56 0.67 -5.10
C VAL A 405 5.92 1.74 -6.13
N THR A 406 7.06 1.57 -6.79
CA THR A 406 7.59 2.56 -7.75
C THR A 406 7.21 2.26 -9.19
N GLU A 407 6.84 1.01 -9.51
CA GLU A 407 6.30 0.62 -10.81
C GLU A 407 5.27 -0.51 -10.64
N SER A 408 4.16 -0.43 -11.39
CA SER A 408 3.13 -1.48 -11.44
C SER A 408 2.54 -1.64 -12.84
N GLN A 409 2.05 -2.85 -13.14
CA GLN A 409 1.38 -3.19 -14.41
C GLN A 409 -0.12 -3.37 -14.18
N LYS A 410 -0.93 -2.50 -14.79
CA LYS A 410 -2.40 -2.63 -14.78
C LYS A 410 -2.88 -3.62 -15.83
N CYS A 411 -3.50 -4.71 -15.40
CA CYS A 411 -3.97 -5.77 -16.30
C CYS A 411 -5.25 -6.45 -15.77
N ALA A 412 -5.99 -7.09 -16.66
CA ALA A 412 -7.08 -7.98 -16.27
C ALA A 412 -6.49 -9.34 -15.87
N VAL A 413 -7.06 -9.96 -14.84
CA VAL A 413 -6.60 -11.25 -14.31
C VAL A 413 -7.78 -12.19 -14.03
N SER A 414 -7.50 -13.49 -13.98
CA SER A 414 -8.41 -14.56 -13.56
C SER A 414 -7.60 -15.68 -12.89
N VAL A 415 -8.26 -16.68 -12.31
CA VAL A 415 -7.62 -17.92 -11.83
C VAL A 415 -8.10 -19.11 -12.66
N GLU A 416 -7.21 -20.05 -12.94
CA GLU A 416 -7.54 -21.33 -13.58
C GLU A 416 -8.07 -22.33 -12.53
N LEU A 417 -9.23 -22.94 -12.79
CA LEU A 417 -9.94 -23.81 -11.83
C LEU A 417 -9.95 -25.29 -12.22
N THR A 418 -9.66 -25.63 -13.48
CA THR A 418 -9.94 -26.95 -14.08
C THR A 418 -8.71 -27.71 -14.57
N GLY A 419 -7.64 -27.00 -14.94
CA GLY A 419 -6.45 -27.61 -15.53
C GLY A 419 -5.66 -28.52 -14.58
N THR A 420 -5.29 -29.71 -15.05
CA THR A 420 -4.59 -30.74 -14.24
C THR A 420 -3.21 -30.32 -13.71
N MET A 421 -2.54 -29.40 -14.41
CA MET A 421 -1.22 -28.85 -14.01
C MET A 421 -1.27 -27.34 -13.70
N THR A 422 -2.38 -26.68 -13.97
CA THR A 422 -2.53 -25.22 -13.94
C THR A 422 -3.62 -24.72 -13.00
N ARG A 423 -4.40 -25.59 -12.35
CA ARG A 423 -5.34 -25.18 -11.30
C ARG A 423 -4.62 -24.39 -10.19
N GLY A 424 -5.20 -23.23 -9.82
CA GLY A 424 -4.60 -22.27 -8.88
C GLY A 424 -3.61 -21.28 -9.53
N MET A 425 -3.33 -21.39 -10.83
CA MET A 425 -2.53 -20.39 -11.55
C MET A 425 -3.34 -19.10 -11.73
N MET A 426 -2.73 -17.94 -11.43
CA MET A 426 -3.26 -16.66 -11.88
C MET A 426 -2.90 -16.45 -13.36
N VAL A 427 -3.92 -16.16 -14.17
CA VAL A 427 -3.81 -15.91 -15.61
C VAL A 427 -3.87 -14.41 -15.84
N VAL A 428 -2.81 -13.86 -16.44
CA VAL A 428 -2.68 -12.43 -16.76
C VAL A 428 -3.06 -12.17 -18.21
N ASP A 429 -4.10 -11.37 -18.44
CA ASP A 429 -4.58 -11.02 -19.77
C ASP A 429 -3.83 -9.80 -20.32
N ASN A 430 -2.73 -10.08 -21.03
CA ASN A 430 -1.89 -9.08 -21.68
C ASN A 430 -2.46 -8.55 -23.01
N ILE A 431 -3.51 -9.17 -23.58
CA ILE A 431 -4.01 -8.88 -24.93
C ILE A 431 -5.52 -8.57 -25.01
N GLY A 432 -6.24 -8.62 -23.89
CA GLY A 432 -7.66 -8.24 -23.78
C GLY A 432 -8.66 -9.35 -24.11
N LEU A 433 -8.26 -10.62 -24.05
CA LEU A 433 -9.14 -11.75 -24.36
C LEU A 433 -10.23 -11.99 -23.30
N LEU A 434 -9.97 -11.68 -22.02
CA LEU A 434 -10.94 -11.85 -20.94
C LEU A 434 -12.05 -10.80 -20.98
N LYS A 435 -11.84 -9.68 -21.70
CA LYS A 435 -12.80 -8.56 -21.83
C LYS A 435 -13.32 -8.02 -20.49
N LYS A 436 -12.49 -8.10 -19.43
CA LYS A 436 -12.81 -7.51 -18.12
C LYS A 436 -12.45 -6.02 -18.12
N ASP A 437 -13.41 -5.19 -17.73
CA ASP A 437 -13.20 -3.75 -17.58
C ASP A 437 -12.34 -3.42 -16.36
N HIS A 438 -12.52 -4.16 -15.25
CA HIS A 438 -11.70 -4.03 -14.05
C HIS A 438 -10.30 -4.61 -14.26
N LYS A 439 -9.29 -3.89 -13.72
CA LYS A 439 -7.87 -4.25 -13.80
C LYS A 439 -7.20 -4.07 -12.44
N VAL A 440 -6.47 -5.11 -12.02
CA VAL A 440 -5.59 -5.07 -10.85
C VAL A 440 -4.25 -4.45 -11.21
N SER A 441 -3.50 -4.00 -10.20
CA SER A 441 -2.14 -3.45 -10.36
C SER A 441 -1.12 -4.44 -9.84
N LEU A 442 -0.47 -5.21 -10.72
CA LEU A 442 0.61 -6.12 -10.35
C LEU A 442 1.88 -5.32 -10.04
N MET A 443 2.51 -5.55 -8.90
CA MET A 443 3.75 -4.86 -8.54
C MET A 443 4.91 -5.26 -9.46
N LYS A 444 5.73 -4.30 -9.89
CA LYS A 444 6.90 -4.53 -10.75
C LYS A 444 8.20 -4.12 -10.09
N LYS A 445 8.22 -2.95 -9.45
CA LYS A 445 9.38 -2.41 -8.72
C LYS A 445 8.92 -1.73 -7.44
N CYS A 446 9.80 -1.70 -6.46
CA CYS A 446 9.60 -1.02 -5.19
C CYS A 446 10.86 -0.29 -4.75
N ASP A 447 10.72 0.58 -3.74
CA ASP A 447 11.83 1.19 -3.04
C ASP A 447 12.37 0.22 -1.98
N LEU A 448 13.43 -0.53 -2.34
CA LEU A 448 14.05 -1.53 -1.46
C LEU A 448 14.75 -0.93 -0.24
N GLU A 449 15.26 0.30 -0.29
CA GLU A 449 15.88 0.93 0.88
C GLU A 449 14.83 1.38 1.89
N LYS A 450 13.68 1.87 1.40
CA LYS A 450 12.48 2.09 2.22
C LYS A 450 11.94 0.79 2.81
N PHE A 451 11.93 -0.30 2.04
CA PHE A 451 11.54 -1.63 2.55
C PHE A 451 12.43 -2.07 3.70
N LYS A 452 13.75 -2.03 3.52
CA LYS A 452 14.73 -2.32 4.58
C LYS A 452 14.50 -1.46 5.80
N LYS A 453 14.23 -0.16 5.63
CA LYS A 453 13.93 0.74 6.75
C LYS A 453 12.66 0.32 7.49
N LEU A 454 11.57 0.03 6.80
CA LEU A 454 10.32 -0.47 7.41
C LEU A 454 10.57 -1.76 8.20
N MET A 455 11.35 -2.69 7.64
CA MET A 455 11.75 -3.93 8.31
C MET A 455 12.59 -3.66 9.57
N MET A 456 13.60 -2.79 9.50
CA MET A 456 14.42 -2.40 10.66
C MET A 456 13.57 -1.75 11.75
N ASP A 457 12.72 -0.79 11.37
CA ASP A 457 11.83 -0.07 12.30
C ASP A 457 10.81 -1.00 12.98
N ALA A 458 10.38 -2.08 12.32
CA ALA A 458 9.46 -3.08 12.88
C ALA A 458 9.97 -3.72 14.19
N LEU A 459 11.30 -3.90 14.32
CA LEU A 459 11.92 -4.60 15.44
C LEU A 459 12.57 -3.69 16.49
N LYS A 460 12.39 -2.37 16.40
CA LYS A 460 12.88 -1.41 17.40
C LYS A 460 12.03 -1.42 18.69
#